data_AF-A0A061PHD0-F1
#
_entry.id   AF-A0A061PHD0-F1
#
_cell.length_a   1.000
_cell.length_b   1.000
_cell.length_c   1.000
_cell.angle_alpha   90.00
_cell.angle_beta   90.00
_cell.angle_gamma   90.00
#
_symmetry.space_group_name_H-M   'P 1'
#
loop_
_entity.id
_entity.type
_entity.pdbx_description
1 polymer ?
#
loop_
_entity_poly.entity_id
_entity_poly.type
_entity_poly.pdbx_seq_one_letter_code
_entity_poly.pdbx_strand_id
1 'polypeptide(L)' 'MQKLKQVREETYNFLKQQEDEWLYKERQFPDGTPYNNYFLWFHVLEDEISHRGQIKLIKRHLEANA' A
#
# COMPACT_ATOMS: atom_id res chain seq x y z
N MET A 1 -9.47 -13.64 -1.69
CA MET A 1 -8.49 -13.82 -0.58
C MET A 1 -7.12 -14.33 -1.03
N GLN A 2 -7.02 -15.32 -1.93
CA GLN A 2 -5.72 -15.84 -2.39
C GLN A 2 -4.79 -14.76 -2.96
N LYS A 3 -5.31 -13.87 -3.82
CA LYS A 3 -4.51 -12.77 -4.39
C LYS A 3 -3.90 -11.85 -3.34
N LEU A 4 -4.65 -11.52 -2.26
CA LEU A 4 -4.14 -10.68 -1.17
C LEU A 4 -3.03 -11.36 -0.37
N LYS A 5 -3.08 -12.70 -0.23
CA LYS A 5 -2.00 -13.46 0.42
C LYS A 5 -0.75 -13.45 -0.44
N GLN A 6 -0.92 -13.76 -1.74
CA GLN A 6 0.19 -13.76 -2.70
C GLN A 6 0.90 -12.39 -2.75
N VAL A 7 0.15 -11.29 -2.91
CA VAL A 7 0.75 -9.94 -2.97
C VAL A 7 1.46 -9.58 -1.66
N ARG A 8 0.92 -9.99 -0.51
CA ARG A 8 1.58 -9.80 0.79
C ARG A 8 2.91 -10.56 0.86
N GLU A 9 2.95 -11.81 0.42
CA GLU A 9 4.17 -12.62 0.43
C GLU A 9 5.23 -12.06 -0.52
N GLU A 10 4.83 -11.69 -1.74
CA GLU A 10 5.71 -11.04 -2.73
C GLU A 10 6.30 -9.73 -2.18
N THR A 11 5.44 -8.88 -1.59
CA THR A 11 5.84 -7.61 -0.97
C THR A 11 6.82 -7.83 0.18
N TYR A 12 6.51 -8.77 1.08
CA TYR A 12 7.36 -9.09 2.23
C TYR A 12 8.73 -9.60 1.80
N ASN A 13 8.77 -10.54 0.85
CA ASN A 13 10.01 -11.11 0.35
C ASN A 13 10.88 -10.07 -0.36
N PHE A 14 10.26 -9.14 -1.10
CA PHE A 14 10.96 -8.05 -1.77
C PHE A 14 11.52 -7.02 -0.77
N LEU A 15 10.70 -6.53 0.17
CA LEU A 15 11.11 -5.51 1.13
C LEU A 15 12.21 -6.02 2.08
N LYS A 16 12.20 -7.32 2.43
CA LYS A 16 13.27 -7.95 3.22
C LYS A 16 14.65 -7.86 2.57
N GLN A 17 14.73 -7.69 1.25
CA GLN A 17 15.98 -7.61 0.50
C GLN A 17 16.46 -6.17 0.30
N GLN A 18 15.73 -5.17 0.78
CA GLN A 18 16.09 -3.76 0.62
C GLN A 18 16.76 -3.21 1.87
N GLU A 19 17.79 -2.38 1.69
CA GLU A 19 18.40 -1.55 2.73
C GLU A 19 17.75 -0.16 2.76
N ASP A 20 18.00 0.61 3.82
CA ASP A 20 17.38 1.92 4.04
C ASP A 20 17.62 2.91 2.87
N GLU A 21 18.76 2.84 2.18
CA GLU A 21 19.06 3.68 1.02
C GLU A 21 18.05 3.48 -0.12
N TRP A 22 17.40 2.32 -0.19
CA TRP A 22 16.37 2.06 -1.18
C TRP A 22 15.19 3.03 -1.06
N LEU A 23 14.81 3.43 0.16
CA LEU A 23 13.71 4.37 0.40
C LEU A 23 13.95 5.72 -0.26
N TYR A 24 15.22 6.14 -0.34
CA TYR A 24 15.62 7.45 -0.85
C TYR A 24 15.97 7.45 -2.35
N LYS A 25 15.87 6.31 -3.04
CA LYS A 25 16.09 6.25 -4.50
C LYS A 25 15.05 7.08 -5.25
N GLU A 26 15.51 8.18 -5.84
CA GLU A 26 14.68 9.10 -6.60
C GLU A 26 14.47 8.64 -8.05
N ARG A 27 13.26 8.88 -8.55
CA ARG A 27 12.82 8.70 -9.93
C ARG A 27 11.87 9.85 -10.29
N GLN A 28 11.53 9.96 -11.56
CA GLN A 28 10.63 10.99 -12.06
C GLN A 28 9.39 10.35 -12.68
N PHE A 29 8.23 10.97 -12.44
CA PHE A 29 7.01 10.67 -13.17
C PHE A 29 7.12 11.20 -14.62
N PRO A 30 6.23 10.81 -15.55
CA PRO A 30 6.28 11.28 -16.94
C PRO A 30 6.21 12.81 -17.11
N ASP A 31 5.67 13.52 -16.12
CA ASP A 31 5.58 14.99 -16.07
C ASP A 31 6.84 15.66 -15.49
N GLY A 32 7.85 14.89 -15.11
CA GLY A 32 9.09 15.36 -14.49
C GLY A 32 9.03 15.54 -12.98
N THR A 33 7.88 15.28 -12.33
CA THR A 33 7.74 15.37 -10.87
C THR A 33 8.62 14.31 -10.19
N PRO A 34 9.56 14.69 -9.30
CA PRO A 34 10.41 13.74 -8.60
C PRO A 34 9.63 13.00 -7.51
N TYR A 35 9.95 11.73 -7.32
CA TYR A 35 9.46 10.90 -6.23
C TYR A 35 10.53 9.90 -5.79
N ASN A 36 10.46 9.45 -4.54
CA ASN A 36 11.28 8.35 -4.04
C ASN A 36 10.40 7.19 -3.54
N ASN A 37 11.02 6.07 -3.23
CA ASN A 37 10.28 4.89 -2.76
C ASN A 37 9.61 5.16 -1.40
N TYR A 38 10.19 6.01 -0.55
CA TYR A 38 9.57 6.44 0.71
C TYR A 38 8.19 7.06 0.49
N PHE A 39 8.09 8.05 -0.40
CA PHE A 39 6.84 8.70 -0.74
C PHE A 39 5.80 7.70 -1.28
N LEU A 40 6.22 6.79 -2.17
CA LEU A 40 5.32 5.78 -2.73
C LEU A 40 4.78 4.82 -1.66
N TRP A 41 5.63 4.34 -0.74
CA TRP A 41 5.19 3.44 0.32
C TRP A 41 4.35 4.13 1.39
N PHE A 42 4.64 5.40 1.68
CA PHE A 42 3.77 6.21 2.52
C PHE A 42 2.35 6.29 1.93
N HIS A 43 2.25 6.57 0.62
CA HIS A 43 0.96 6.61 -0.07
C HIS A 43 0.23 5.25 -0.05
N VAL A 44 0.94 4.14 -0.29
CA VAL A 44 0.34 2.79 -0.22
C VAL A 44 -0.26 2.50 1.16
N LEU A 45 0.45 2.88 2.24
CA LEU A 45 -0.03 2.66 3.61
C LEU A 45 -1.26 3.52 3.94
N GLU A 46 -1.26 4.78 3.51
CA GLU A 46 -2.40 5.69 3.67
C GLU A 46 -3.65 5.14 2.97
N ASP A 47 -3.48 4.65 1.74
CA ASP A 47 -4.55 4.09 0.93
C ASP A 47 -5.10 2.78 1.54
N GLU A 48 -4.24 1.88 2.02
CA GLU A 48 -4.68 0.64 2.69
C GLU A 48 -5.53 0.96 3.94
N ILE A 49 -5.09 1.92 4.77
CA ILE A 49 -5.82 2.33 5.98
C ILE A 49 -7.18 2.90 5.61
N SER A 50 -7.23 3.77 4.60
CA SER A 50 -8.47 4.40 4.13
C SER A 50 -9.47 3.36 3.60
N HIS A 51 -9.01 2.43 2.76
CA HIS A 51 -9.84 1.34 2.24
C HIS A 51 -10.31 0.38 3.34
N ARG A 52 -9.47 0.09 4.34
CA ARG A 52 -9.88 -0.71 5.51
C ARG A 52 -11.00 -0.02 6.29
N GLY A 53 -10.95 1.31 6.41
CA GLY A 53 -12.02 2.12 7.00
C GLY A 53 -13.33 1.98 6.23
N GLN A 54 -13.29 2.14 4.91
CA GLN A 54 -14.46 1.99 4.03
C GLN A 54 -15.08 0.59 4.13
N ILE A 55 -14.27 -0.47 4.08
CA ILE A 55 -14.73 -1.87 4.22
C ILE A 55 -15.42 -2.06 5.58
N LYS A 56 -14.85 -1.51 6.67
CA LYS A 56 -15.43 -1.61 8.00
C LYS A 56 -16.80 -0.94 8.08
N LEU A 57 -16.96 0.23 7.45
CA LEU A 57 -18.25 0.94 7.38
C LEU A 57 -19.29 0.11 6.61
N ILE A 58 -18.94 -0.40 5.43
CA ILE A 58 -19.82 -1.24 4.61
C ILE A 58 -20.28 -2.47 5.39
N LYS A 59 -19.35 -3.17 6.06
CA LYS A 59 -19.70 -4.34 6.88
C LYS A 59 -20.72 -4.02 7.98
N ARG A 60 -20.50 -2.92 8.72
CA ARG A 60 -21.44 -2.49 9.78
C ARG A 60 -22.82 -2.17 9.22
N HIS A 61 -22.89 -1.54 8.04
CA HIS A 61 -24.17 -1.26 7.39
C HIS A 61 -24.88 -2.56 6.96
N LEU A 62 -24.16 -3.55 6.43
CA LEU A 62 -24.75 -4.82 6.07
C LEU A 62 -25.26 -5.59 7.29
N GLU A 63 -24.50 -5.60 8.39
CA GLU A 63 -24.90 -6.26 9.66
C GLU A 63 -26.11 -5.59 10.32
N ALA A 64 -26.24 -4.26 10.22
CA ALA A 64 -27.37 -3.51 10.80
C ALA A 64 -28.67 -3.61 9.99
N ASN A 65 -28.58 -4.00 8.71
CA ASN A 65 -29.73 -4.14 7.81
C ASN A 65 -30.01 -5.61 7.42
N ALA A 66 -29.33 -6.57 8.06
CA ALA A 66 -29.58 -8.00 7.94
C ALA A 66 -30.51 -8.47 9.05
#